data_AF-A0A1H8YQK6-F1
#
_entry.id   AF-A0A1H8YQK6-F1
#
_cell.length_a   1.000
_cell.length_b   1.000
_cell.length_c   1.000
_cell.angle_alpha   90.00
_cell.angle_beta   90.00
_cell.angle_gamma   90.00
#
_symmetry.space_group_name_H-M   'P 1'
#
loop_
_entity.id
_entity.type
_entity.pdbx_description
1 polymer ?
#
loop_
_entity_poly.entity_id
_entity_poly.type
_entity_poly.pdbx_seq_one_letter_code
_entity_poly.pdbx_strand_id
1 'polypeptide(L)'
;MIGVDRTISLFSAEASGPGLPDLAGLLCGQGQITGFGRTAARLSVVVEEPWRAHVLARECRRRGADAQVAVAECGSPQVRTSFRVDLLPLALRWLRAGCTGPAEDDSGKAVPDGFRLSGAMLRMWALASGRPGPSGYLLGVDPLAPRMHEGLLAALAPLGVHARLLGPKAEAPAVRVNGRRRLDSLVELIGEPPTGAEAAWPDLNRDPNPDRESGLSGSEDCAEDAVRERASDGDEESGEKDGRAGGSRRGAAARGRRAPGEDDGAQNGKTARDGSRAEGDRRRGRRGEGSRRARAVGRAEGDPRRDQSDESPLQYLLGVAG
;
A
#
# COMPACT_ATOMS: atom_id res chain seq x y z
N MET A 1 -26.70 26.44 41.15
CA MET A 1 -25.69 25.36 41.20
C MET A 1 -25.10 25.25 39.81
N ILE A 2 -23.78 25.35 39.76
CA ILE A 2 -22.96 25.56 38.57
C ILE A 2 -23.12 24.35 37.63
N GLY A 3 -23.48 24.63 36.38
CA GLY A 3 -23.47 23.67 35.30
C GLY A 3 -22.05 23.18 35.08
N VAL A 4 -21.86 21.86 35.17
CA VAL A 4 -20.62 21.24 34.71
C VAL A 4 -20.80 21.04 33.23
N ASP A 5 -20.42 22.05 32.47
CA ASP A 5 -20.20 21.93 31.03
C ASP A 5 -19.16 20.83 30.83
N ARG A 6 -19.58 19.74 30.20
CA ARG A 6 -18.72 18.60 29.90
C ARG A 6 -17.85 18.99 28.71
N THR A 7 -16.76 19.70 29.01
CA THR A 7 -15.79 20.13 28.00
C THR A 7 -15.31 18.92 27.20
N ILE A 8 -15.60 18.96 25.91
CA ILE A 8 -15.18 17.97 24.93
C ILE A 8 -13.67 18.13 24.70
N SER A 9 -12.87 17.16 25.14
CA SER A 9 -11.47 17.03 24.71
C SER A 9 -11.43 16.58 23.24
N LEU A 10 -11.49 17.52 22.30
CA LEU A 10 -11.39 17.21 20.86
C LEU A 10 -10.07 17.65 20.20
N PHE A 11 -9.15 18.33 20.91
CA PHE A 11 -7.97 18.97 20.29
C PHE A 11 -6.66 18.77 21.07
N SER A 12 -6.15 17.55 21.16
CA SER A 12 -4.75 17.36 21.60
C SER A 12 -3.94 16.35 20.78
N ALA A 13 -4.60 15.48 20.00
CA ALA A 13 -3.88 14.57 19.11
C ALA A 13 -3.38 15.25 17.82
N GLU A 14 -4.14 16.21 17.27
CA GLU A 14 -3.75 16.94 16.04
C GLU A 14 -2.95 18.23 16.30
N ALA A 15 -2.83 18.65 17.56
CA ALA A 15 -2.05 19.82 17.95
C ALA A 15 -0.55 19.55 18.11
N SER A 16 -0.16 18.26 18.11
CA SER A 16 1.24 17.86 18.07
C SER A 16 1.69 17.82 16.61
N GLY A 17 2.74 18.55 16.26
CA GLY A 17 3.30 18.54 14.92
C GLY A 17 3.70 17.14 14.42
N PRO A 18 4.19 17.02 13.17
CA PRO A 18 4.49 15.73 12.55
C PRO A 18 5.45 14.91 13.42
N GLY A 19 5.03 13.69 13.78
CA GLY A 19 5.75 12.84 14.72
C GLY A 19 6.08 11.46 14.15
N LEU A 20 7.03 10.78 14.79
CA LEU A 20 7.42 9.42 14.42
C LEU A 20 6.25 8.41 14.36
N PRO A 21 5.23 8.48 15.26
CA PRO A 21 4.08 7.58 15.18
C PRO A 21 3.29 7.68 13.87
N ASP A 22 3.31 8.82 13.18
CA ASP A 22 2.59 9.01 11.91
C ASP A 22 3.11 8.09 10.80
N LEU A 23 4.36 7.61 10.91
CA LEU A 23 4.94 6.65 9.99
C LEU A 23 4.19 5.31 9.98
N ALA A 24 3.34 5.05 10.98
CA ALA A 24 2.39 3.93 10.95
C ALA A 24 1.51 3.94 9.69
N GLY A 25 1.22 5.12 9.11
CA GLY A 25 0.50 5.23 7.85
C GLY A 25 1.18 4.53 6.68
N LEU A 26 2.51 4.44 6.67
CA LEU A 26 3.24 3.67 5.66
C LEU A 26 3.01 2.16 5.82
N LEU A 27 2.79 1.69 7.04
CA LEU A 27 2.55 0.28 7.35
C LEU A 27 1.12 -0.17 7.02
N CYS A 28 0.17 0.75 6.88
CA CYS A 28 -1.16 0.49 6.34
C CYS A 28 -1.13 0.03 4.88
N GLY A 29 -0.15 0.51 4.11
CA GLY A 29 0.09 0.09 2.73
C GLY A 29 1.27 -0.89 2.62
N GLN A 30 2.02 -0.76 1.54
CA GLN A 30 3.17 -1.61 1.20
C GLN A 30 4.44 -1.32 2.01
N GLY A 31 4.42 -0.35 2.93
CA GLY A 31 5.55 -0.08 3.82
C GLY A 31 5.81 -1.25 4.76
N GLN A 32 7.08 -1.61 4.92
CA GLN A 32 7.56 -2.69 5.76
C GLN A 32 8.37 -2.12 6.93
N ILE A 33 8.35 -2.84 8.04
CA ILE A 33 9.22 -2.55 9.19
C ILE A 33 9.98 -3.82 9.56
N THR A 34 11.30 -3.71 9.67
CA THR A 34 12.19 -4.82 10.02
C THR A 34 12.85 -4.53 11.36
N GLY A 35 12.65 -5.40 12.34
CA GLY A 35 13.35 -5.40 13.61
C GLY A 35 14.71 -6.10 13.50
N PHE A 36 15.72 -5.53 14.15
CA PHE A 36 16.99 -6.19 14.41
C PHE A 36 17.02 -6.60 15.88
N GLY A 37 16.67 -7.87 16.14
CA GLY A 37 16.47 -8.38 17.49
C GLY A 37 15.48 -7.49 18.27
N ARG A 38 15.90 -7.00 19.44
CA ARG A 38 15.14 -6.06 20.29
C ARG A 38 15.85 -4.72 20.48
N THR A 39 16.75 -4.34 19.57
CA THR A 39 17.63 -3.18 19.74
C THR A 39 17.30 -2.03 18.79
N ALA A 40 16.89 -2.34 17.56
CA ALA A 40 16.57 -1.33 16.57
C ALA A 40 15.55 -1.86 15.55
N ALA A 41 14.91 -0.95 14.83
CA ALA A 41 14.08 -1.27 13.70
C ALA A 41 14.35 -0.32 12.53
N ARG A 42 13.98 -0.74 11.33
CA ARG A 42 14.12 0.02 10.09
C ARG A 42 12.80 -0.01 9.34
N LEU A 43 12.38 1.14 8.83
CA LEU A 43 11.24 1.25 7.94
C LEU A 43 11.73 1.30 6.49
N SER A 44 11.02 0.60 5.60
CA SER A 44 11.24 0.67 4.16
C SER A 44 9.93 0.67 3.41
N VAL A 45 9.81 1.45 2.34
CA VAL A 45 8.62 1.46 1.48
C VAL A 45 9.08 1.50 0.03
N VAL A 46 8.58 0.54 -0.77
CA VAL A 46 8.74 0.54 -2.22
C VAL A 46 7.55 1.28 -2.82
N VAL A 47 7.79 2.14 -3.80
CA VAL A 47 6.76 2.96 -4.45
C VAL A 47 6.90 2.86 -5.96
N GLU A 48 5.82 3.11 -6.68
CA GLU A 48 5.79 3.00 -8.14
C GLU A 48 6.50 4.19 -8.81
N GLU A 49 6.27 5.40 -8.30
CA GLU A 49 6.78 6.63 -8.93
C GLU A 49 7.94 7.26 -8.15
N PRO A 50 9.00 7.74 -8.84
CA PRO A 50 10.15 8.38 -8.19
C PRO A 50 9.78 9.59 -7.32
N TRP A 51 8.77 10.38 -7.72
CA TRP A 51 8.37 11.57 -6.95
C TRP A 51 7.88 11.19 -5.54
N ARG A 52 7.18 10.05 -5.40
CA ARG A 52 6.72 9.55 -4.08
C ARG A 52 7.92 9.29 -3.19
N ALA A 53 8.97 8.66 -3.72
CA ALA A 53 10.13 8.32 -2.92
C ALA A 53 10.81 9.59 -2.36
N HIS A 54 10.97 10.62 -3.17
CA HIS A 54 11.56 11.89 -2.74
C HIS A 54 10.71 12.61 -1.69
N VAL A 55 9.39 12.68 -1.91
CA VAL A 55 8.45 13.29 -0.97
C VAL A 55 8.42 12.52 0.35
N LEU A 56 8.30 11.20 0.30
CA LEU A 56 8.31 10.34 1.48
C LEU A 56 9.62 10.44 2.27
N ALA A 57 10.77 10.47 1.60
CA ALA A 57 12.05 10.67 2.27
C ALA A 57 12.13 12.02 3.00
N ARG A 58 11.53 13.07 2.45
CA ARG A 58 11.39 14.38 3.13
C ARG A 58 10.41 14.32 4.30
N GLU A 59 9.27 13.65 4.13
CA GLU A 59 8.24 13.52 5.17
C GLU A 59 8.69 12.64 6.35
N CYS A 60 9.51 11.62 6.10
CA CYS A 60 10.18 10.84 7.15
C CYS A 60 11.14 11.72 7.96
N ARG A 61 11.99 12.52 7.29
CA ARG A 61 12.93 13.45 7.95
C ARG A 61 12.21 14.49 8.80
N ARG A 62 11.08 15.02 8.32
CA ARG A 62 10.23 15.95 9.08
C ARG A 62 9.69 15.35 10.39
N ARG A 63 9.55 14.03 10.45
CA ARG A 63 9.11 13.26 11.62
C ARG A 63 10.27 12.73 12.48
N GLY A 64 11.49 13.17 12.19
CA GLY A 64 12.70 12.79 12.91
C GLY A 64 13.34 11.48 12.44
N ALA A 65 12.86 10.86 11.37
CA ALA A 65 13.44 9.65 10.80
C ALA A 65 14.25 9.95 9.53
N ASP A 66 15.57 9.90 9.64
CA ASP A 66 16.44 9.98 8.46
C ASP A 66 16.14 8.84 7.50
N ALA A 67 15.84 9.19 6.26
CA ALA A 67 15.44 8.28 5.21
C ALA A 67 16.17 8.62 3.91
N GLN A 68 16.61 7.57 3.21
CA GLN A 68 17.30 7.65 1.94
C GLN A 68 16.41 7.09 0.83
N VAL A 69 16.51 7.69 -0.36
CA VAL A 69 15.95 7.13 -1.58
C VAL A 69 16.99 6.17 -2.18
N ALA A 70 16.54 4.97 -2.51
CA ALA A 70 17.31 3.92 -3.15
C ALA A 70 16.46 3.27 -4.26
N VAL A 71 17.02 2.27 -4.91
CA VAL A 71 16.30 1.41 -5.86
C VAL A 71 16.17 0.03 -5.22
N ALA A 72 14.95 -0.53 -5.22
CA ALA A 72 14.70 -1.89 -4.76
C ALA A 72 15.23 -2.91 -5.78
N GLU A 73 15.30 -4.18 -5.38
CA GLU A 73 15.73 -5.28 -6.27
C GLU A 73 14.85 -5.41 -7.52
N CYS A 74 13.56 -5.07 -7.41
CA CYS A 74 12.62 -5.03 -8.53
C CYS A 74 12.77 -3.80 -9.46
N GLY A 75 13.76 -2.94 -9.22
CA GLY A 75 13.99 -1.72 -10.01
C GLY A 75 13.11 -0.53 -9.62
N SER A 76 12.09 -0.73 -8.78
CA SER A 76 11.23 0.35 -8.30
C SER A 76 11.93 1.26 -7.27
N PRO A 77 11.59 2.56 -7.21
CA PRO A 77 12.07 3.44 -6.17
C PRO A 77 11.71 2.94 -4.75
N GLN A 78 12.66 3.05 -3.83
CA GLN A 78 12.50 2.65 -2.44
C GLN A 78 12.92 3.78 -1.52
N VAL A 79 12.17 4.00 -0.44
CA VAL A 79 12.58 4.84 0.69
C VAL A 79 12.91 3.94 1.85
N ARG A 80 14.04 4.19 2.51
CA ARG A 80 14.51 3.36 3.60
C ARG A 80 15.21 4.18 4.68
N THR A 81 14.87 3.93 5.94
CA THR A 81 15.57 4.52 7.08
C THR A 81 16.85 3.73 7.39
N SER A 82 17.72 4.26 8.26
CA SER A 82 18.67 3.41 8.98
C SER A 82 17.96 2.53 10.01
N PHE A 83 18.65 1.53 10.56
CA PHE A 83 18.19 0.87 11.78
C PHE A 83 18.32 1.85 12.95
N ARG A 84 17.20 2.08 13.66
CA ARG A 84 17.11 3.05 14.74
C ARG A 84 16.31 2.50 15.91
N VAL A 85 16.68 2.89 17.13
CA VAL A 85 16.01 2.45 18.36
C VAL A 85 14.62 3.10 18.53
N ASP A 86 14.43 4.30 18.03
CA ASP A 86 13.17 5.06 18.11
C ASP A 86 12.05 4.45 17.25
N LEU A 87 12.38 3.66 16.22
CA LEU A 87 11.43 2.87 15.42
C LEU A 87 11.05 1.54 16.08
N LEU A 88 11.77 1.08 17.10
CA LEU A 88 11.50 -0.20 17.76
C LEU A 88 10.08 -0.27 18.37
N PRO A 89 9.53 0.76 19.03
CA PRO A 89 8.15 0.74 19.51
C PRO A 89 7.11 0.63 18.40
N LEU A 90 7.42 1.09 17.19
CA LEU A 90 6.55 0.93 16.03
C LEU A 90 6.61 -0.52 15.53
N ALA A 91 7.81 -1.09 15.43
CA ALA A 91 8.02 -2.48 15.01
C ALA A 91 7.33 -3.48 15.95
N LEU A 92 7.52 -3.33 17.26
CA LEU A 92 6.91 -4.19 18.27
C LEU A 92 5.37 -4.16 18.26
N ARG A 93 4.79 -3.06 17.78
CA ARG A 93 3.33 -2.89 17.73
C ARG A 93 2.73 -3.49 16.47
N TRP A 94 3.43 -3.36 15.35
CA TRP A 94 2.93 -3.72 14.03
C TRP A 94 3.36 -5.11 13.55
N LEU A 95 4.44 -5.67 14.09
CA LEU A 95 4.85 -7.04 13.76
C LEU A 95 4.10 -8.04 14.64
N ARG A 96 3.62 -9.12 14.02
CA ARG A 96 3.06 -10.25 14.77
C ARG A 96 4.13 -10.91 15.62
N ALA A 97 3.71 -11.52 16.73
CA ALA A 97 4.63 -12.22 17.63
C ALA A 97 5.48 -13.24 16.85
N GLY A 98 6.79 -13.17 17.03
CA GLY A 98 7.77 -14.03 16.35
C GLY A 98 8.23 -13.52 14.97
N CYS A 99 7.56 -12.54 14.37
CA CYS A 99 8.00 -11.93 13.12
C CYS A 99 9.02 -10.82 13.37
N THR A 100 10.07 -10.76 12.55
CA THR A 100 11.09 -9.69 12.57
C THR A 100 10.99 -8.76 11.37
N GLY A 101 10.11 -9.04 10.40
CA GLY A 101 9.95 -8.28 9.17
C GLY A 101 9.24 -9.13 8.11
N PRO A 102 9.28 -8.69 6.84
CA PRO A 102 8.70 -9.45 5.74
C PRO A 102 9.48 -10.73 5.44
N ALA A 103 8.73 -11.79 5.10
CA ALA A 103 9.17 -13.02 4.44
C ALA A 103 8.59 -13.05 3.01
N GLU A 104 8.93 -14.08 2.23
CA GLU A 104 8.60 -14.19 0.80
C GLU A 104 7.14 -13.87 0.46
N ASP A 105 6.19 -14.52 1.15
CA ASP A 105 4.74 -14.36 0.91
C ASP A 105 3.99 -13.71 2.08
N ASP A 106 4.71 -13.12 3.04
CA ASP A 106 4.10 -12.61 4.27
C ASP A 106 4.86 -11.40 4.81
N SER A 107 4.19 -10.26 4.88
CA SER A 107 4.78 -9.04 5.45
C SER A 107 5.14 -9.15 6.93
N GLY A 108 4.59 -10.13 7.65
CA GLY A 108 4.72 -10.26 9.11
C GLY A 108 3.90 -9.23 9.90
N LYS A 109 3.23 -8.30 9.22
CA LYS A 109 2.47 -7.20 9.85
C LYS A 109 1.10 -7.65 10.35
N ALA A 110 0.60 -6.95 11.37
CA ALA A 110 -0.79 -6.95 11.81
C ALA A 110 -1.20 -5.55 12.25
N VAL A 111 -2.49 -5.24 12.09
CA VAL A 111 -3.06 -4.01 12.66
C VAL A 111 -3.04 -4.14 14.18
N PRO A 112 -2.44 -3.19 14.92
CA PRO A 112 -2.40 -3.25 16.38
C PRO A 112 -3.80 -3.23 17.00
N ASP A 113 -3.97 -3.88 18.15
CA ASP A 113 -5.19 -3.78 18.93
C ASP A 113 -5.48 -2.33 19.33
N GLY A 114 -6.73 -1.91 19.15
CA GLY A 114 -7.15 -0.54 19.45
C GLY A 114 -6.53 0.52 18.53
N PHE A 115 -5.96 0.14 17.40
CA PHE A 115 -5.39 1.08 16.42
C PHE A 115 -6.38 2.20 16.07
N ARG A 116 -5.85 3.42 16.02
CA ARG A 116 -6.56 4.64 15.63
C ARG A 116 -5.73 5.31 14.55
N LEU A 117 -6.33 5.45 13.37
CA LEU A 117 -5.74 6.17 12.27
C LEU A 117 -5.91 7.68 12.52
N SER A 118 -4.85 8.47 12.35
CA SER A 118 -4.91 9.94 12.37
C SER A 118 -4.86 10.50 10.95
N GLY A 119 -5.21 11.78 10.76
CA GLY A 119 -5.03 12.48 9.48
C GLY A 119 -3.59 12.45 9.00
N ALA A 120 -2.62 12.62 9.91
CA ALA A 120 -1.20 12.56 9.58
C ALA A 120 -0.74 11.15 9.13
N MET A 121 -1.24 10.07 9.75
CA MET A 121 -1.00 8.71 9.27
C MET A 121 -1.68 8.49 7.91
N LEU A 122 -2.91 8.95 7.74
CA LEU A 122 -3.65 8.84 6.48
C LEU A 122 -2.95 9.59 5.34
N ARG A 123 -2.34 10.75 5.61
CA ARG A 123 -1.50 11.47 4.65
C ARG A 123 -0.29 10.63 4.23
N MET A 124 0.41 9.99 5.18
CA MET A 124 1.53 9.10 4.85
C MET A 124 1.08 7.91 3.99
N TRP A 125 -0.10 7.36 4.26
CA TRP A 125 -0.68 6.28 3.46
C TRP A 125 -1.01 6.76 2.04
N ALA A 126 -1.66 7.92 1.88
CA ALA A 126 -1.96 8.51 0.58
C ALA A 126 -0.68 8.84 -0.22
N LEU A 127 0.38 9.31 0.44
CA LEU A 127 1.68 9.52 -0.21
C LEU A 127 2.31 8.23 -0.72
N ALA A 128 2.15 7.13 0.02
CA ALA A 128 2.73 5.85 -0.34
C ALA A 128 2.01 5.15 -1.51
N SER A 129 0.68 5.18 -1.53
CA SER A 129 -0.10 4.37 -2.48
C SER A 129 -1.42 5.00 -2.94
N GLY A 130 -1.69 6.23 -2.52
CA GLY A 130 -2.90 6.96 -2.86
C GLY A 130 -2.94 7.38 -4.33
N ARG A 131 -4.04 7.09 -5.02
CA ARG A 131 -4.23 7.46 -6.43
C ARG A 131 -5.70 7.69 -6.78
N PRO A 132 -6.01 8.62 -7.71
CA PRO A 132 -7.35 8.71 -8.27
C PRO A 132 -7.69 7.45 -9.06
N GLY A 133 -8.93 6.97 -8.92
CA GLY A 133 -9.48 5.85 -9.68
C GLY A 133 -10.78 6.24 -10.41
N PRO A 134 -11.34 5.36 -11.24
CA PRO A 134 -12.50 5.69 -12.09
C PRO A 134 -13.76 6.12 -11.32
N SER A 135 -13.91 5.72 -10.06
CA SER A 135 -15.12 5.98 -9.26
C SER A 135 -14.85 6.56 -7.88
N GLY A 136 -13.63 7.09 -7.65
CA GLY A 136 -13.23 7.63 -6.35
C GLY A 136 -11.73 7.58 -6.13
N TYR A 137 -11.30 7.70 -4.88
CA TYR A 137 -9.89 7.67 -4.51
C TYR A 137 -9.50 6.30 -3.97
N LEU A 138 -8.34 5.79 -4.39
CA LEU A 138 -7.81 4.49 -3.98
C LEU A 138 -6.66 4.68 -3.00
N LEU A 139 -6.66 3.92 -1.92
CA LEU A 139 -5.53 3.74 -1.01
C LEU A 139 -5.09 2.28 -1.08
N GLY A 140 -3.92 2.02 -1.64
CA GLY A 140 -3.39 0.66 -1.76
C GLY A 140 -3.10 0.04 -0.39
N VAL A 141 -3.52 -1.21 -0.17
CA VAL A 141 -3.19 -2.01 1.02
C VAL A 141 -2.11 -3.04 0.68
N ASP A 142 -1.47 -3.59 1.70
CA ASP A 142 -0.41 -4.58 1.50
C ASP A 142 -0.95 -5.92 0.95
N PRO A 143 -0.54 -6.38 -0.25
CA PRO A 143 -0.94 -7.69 -0.77
C PRO A 143 -0.39 -8.86 0.06
N LEU A 144 0.74 -8.69 0.75
CA LEU A 144 1.35 -9.69 1.63
C LEU A 144 0.78 -9.64 3.06
N ALA A 145 -0.31 -8.92 3.28
CA ALA A 145 -0.98 -8.81 4.57
C ALA A 145 -2.52 -8.78 4.47
N PRO A 146 -3.16 -9.74 3.78
CA PRO A 146 -4.62 -9.72 3.58
C PRO A 146 -5.43 -9.66 4.88
N ARG A 147 -4.87 -10.20 5.97
CA ARG A 147 -5.48 -10.16 7.31
C ARG A 147 -5.66 -8.75 7.88
N MET A 148 -4.91 -7.76 7.38
CA MET A 148 -5.00 -6.38 7.84
C MET A 148 -6.13 -5.59 7.16
N HIS A 149 -6.60 -6.04 5.99
CA HIS A 149 -7.43 -5.21 5.10
C HIS A 149 -8.74 -4.74 5.74
N GLU A 150 -9.46 -5.65 6.40
CA GLU A 150 -10.69 -5.30 7.13
C GLU A 150 -10.43 -4.40 8.35
N GLY A 151 -9.34 -4.64 9.07
CA GLY A 151 -8.95 -3.78 10.21
C GLY A 151 -8.61 -2.36 9.78
N LEU A 152 -7.93 -2.20 8.64
CA LEU A 152 -7.61 -0.89 8.05
C LEU A 152 -8.87 -0.20 7.50
N LEU A 153 -9.78 -0.96 6.89
CA LEU A 153 -11.07 -0.45 6.44
C LEU A 153 -11.89 0.09 7.63
N ALA A 154 -11.94 -0.66 8.73
CA ALA A 154 -12.63 -0.24 9.95
C ALA A 154 -11.97 1.01 10.59
N ALA A 155 -10.64 1.14 10.51
CA ALA A 155 -9.91 2.29 11.06
C ALA A 155 -10.19 3.61 10.34
N LEU A 156 -10.71 3.59 9.10
CA LEU A 156 -11.09 4.79 8.35
C LEU A 156 -12.45 5.35 8.80
N ALA A 157 -13.37 4.51 9.29
CA ALA A 157 -14.73 4.93 9.63
C ALA A 157 -14.80 6.01 10.75
N PRO A 158 -14.01 5.94 11.84
CA PRO A 158 -13.97 7.00 12.86
C PRO A 158 -13.51 8.36 12.35
N LEU A 159 -12.81 8.41 11.21
CA LEU A 159 -12.38 9.64 10.54
C LEU A 159 -13.46 10.21 9.60
N GLY A 160 -14.65 9.60 9.53
CA GLY A 160 -15.69 9.99 8.57
C GLY A 160 -15.41 9.54 7.13
N VAL A 161 -14.31 8.82 6.90
CA VAL A 161 -13.91 8.32 5.58
C VAL A 161 -14.45 6.91 5.40
N HIS A 162 -15.69 6.78 4.93
CA HIS A 162 -16.21 5.45 4.60
C HIS A 162 -15.66 4.98 3.25
N ALA A 163 -14.91 3.89 3.28
CA ALA A 163 -14.36 3.24 2.10
C ALA A 163 -15.02 1.87 1.84
N ARG A 164 -14.64 1.22 0.74
CA ARG A 164 -14.95 -0.18 0.44
C ARG A 164 -13.66 -0.88 0.07
N LEU A 165 -13.44 -2.09 0.58
CA LEU A 165 -12.34 -2.93 0.11
C LEU A 165 -12.62 -3.37 -1.33
N LEU A 166 -11.61 -3.25 -2.20
CA LEU A 166 -11.70 -3.75 -3.56
C LEU A 166 -11.40 -5.25 -3.57
N GLY A 167 -12.34 -6.00 -4.15
CA GLY A 167 -12.26 -7.45 -4.23
C GLY A 167 -11.28 -7.96 -5.31
N PRO A 168 -11.21 -9.29 -5.51
CA PRO A 168 -10.18 -9.98 -6.30
C PRO A 168 -10.13 -9.63 -7.80
N LYS A 169 -11.08 -8.83 -8.30
CA LYS A 169 -11.08 -8.32 -9.68
C LYS A 169 -10.25 -7.03 -9.85
N ALA A 170 -9.78 -6.43 -8.76
CA ALA A 170 -8.88 -5.29 -8.84
C ALA A 170 -7.45 -5.74 -9.16
N GLU A 171 -6.73 -4.93 -9.94
CA GLU A 171 -5.32 -5.18 -10.29
C GLU A 171 -4.41 -5.28 -9.06
N ALA A 172 -4.75 -4.54 -8.00
CA ALA A 172 -4.07 -4.59 -6.71
C ALA A 172 -5.08 -4.35 -5.57
N PRO A 173 -4.86 -4.95 -4.39
CA PRO A 173 -5.76 -4.76 -3.27
C PRO A 173 -5.67 -3.31 -2.77
N ALA A 174 -6.83 -2.67 -2.61
CA ALA A 174 -6.94 -1.29 -2.18
C ALA A 174 -8.27 -1.06 -1.48
N VAL A 175 -8.34 -0.04 -0.63
CA VAL A 175 -9.60 0.52 -0.15
C VAL A 175 -9.97 1.72 -1.00
N ARG A 176 -11.25 1.81 -1.38
CA ARG A 176 -11.79 2.82 -2.27
C ARG A 176 -12.73 3.76 -1.51
N VAL A 177 -12.43 5.05 -1.53
CA VAL A 177 -13.26 6.12 -0.98
C VAL A 177 -14.10 6.73 -2.10
N ASN A 178 -15.43 6.69 -1.96
CA ASN A 178 -16.37 7.15 -2.98
C ASN A 178 -17.32 8.23 -2.46
N GLY A 179 -17.67 9.14 -3.38
CA GLY A 179 -18.65 10.19 -3.16
C GLY A 179 -18.02 11.48 -2.64
N ARG A 180 -18.55 12.60 -3.11
CA ARG A 180 -17.96 13.94 -2.94
C ARG A 180 -17.65 14.29 -1.48
N ARG A 181 -18.65 14.21 -0.60
CA ARG A 181 -18.49 14.52 0.84
C ARG A 181 -17.36 13.72 1.52
N ARG A 182 -17.17 12.45 1.14
CA ARG A 182 -16.13 11.60 1.74
C ARG A 182 -14.74 11.94 1.22
N LEU A 183 -14.66 12.35 -0.05
CA LEU A 183 -13.43 12.86 -0.64
C LEU A 183 -13.09 14.23 -0.07
N ASP A 184 -14.07 15.11 0.16
CA ASP A 184 -13.86 16.40 0.82
C ASP A 184 -13.26 16.18 2.23
N SER A 185 -13.87 15.29 3.03
CA SER A 185 -13.33 14.93 4.36
C SER A 185 -11.95 14.28 4.29
N LEU A 186 -11.68 13.45 3.27
CA LEU A 186 -10.36 12.88 3.07
C LEU A 186 -9.32 13.97 2.79
N VAL A 187 -9.62 14.92 1.90
CA VAL A 187 -8.74 16.05 1.55
C VAL A 187 -8.49 16.93 2.78
N GLU A 188 -9.51 17.20 3.58
CA GLU A 188 -9.38 17.94 4.85
C GLU A 188 -8.38 17.26 5.80
N LEU A 189 -8.48 15.93 5.95
CA LEU A 189 -7.62 15.15 6.84
C LEU A 189 -6.18 15.02 6.35
N ILE A 190 -5.98 14.81 5.05
CA ILE A 190 -4.64 14.63 4.49
C ILE A 190 -3.97 15.95 4.15
N GLY A 191 -4.71 17.04 3.98
CA GLY A 191 -4.22 18.37 3.61
C GLY A 191 -3.79 18.49 2.14
N GLU A 192 -3.25 19.65 1.79
CA GLU A 192 -2.84 19.98 0.40
C GLU A 192 -1.77 19.04 -0.17
N PRO A 193 -1.80 18.76 -1.49
CA PRO A 193 -0.77 17.97 -2.14
C PRO A 193 0.60 18.64 -1.97
N PRO A 194 1.66 17.88 -1.66
CA PRO A 194 3.01 18.39 -1.83
C PRO A 194 3.31 18.59 -3.32
N THR A 195 4.25 19.47 -3.62
CA THR A 195 4.70 19.74 -4.99
C THR A 195 5.07 18.44 -5.72
N GLY A 196 4.46 18.22 -6.89
CA GLY A 196 4.65 17.03 -7.74
C GLY A 196 3.70 15.87 -7.45
N ALA A 197 2.83 15.98 -6.43
CA ALA A 197 1.85 14.96 -6.07
C ALA A 197 0.41 15.33 -6.48
N GLU A 198 0.22 16.47 -7.14
CA GLU A 198 -1.09 17.06 -7.43
C GLU A 198 -1.99 16.08 -8.21
N ALA A 199 -1.43 15.40 -9.22
CA ALA A 199 -2.15 14.40 -10.02
C ALA A 199 -2.51 13.12 -9.24
N ALA A 200 -1.84 12.86 -8.11
CA ALA A 200 -2.07 11.68 -7.28
C ALA A 200 -2.97 11.98 -6.06
N TRP A 201 -3.34 13.25 -5.85
CA TRP A 201 -4.23 13.65 -4.76
C TRP A 201 -5.71 13.43 -5.13
N PRO A 202 -6.62 13.37 -4.14
CA PRO A 202 -8.04 13.31 -4.44
C PRO A 202 -8.47 14.61 -5.10
N ASP A 203 -8.69 14.56 -6.41
CA ASP A 203 -9.32 15.66 -7.12
C ASP A 203 -10.83 15.59 -6.86
N LEU A 204 -11.32 16.60 -6.16
CA LEU A 204 -12.72 16.73 -5.85
C LEU A 204 -13.54 17.05 -7.12
N ASN A 205 -12.92 17.69 -8.11
CA ASN A 205 -13.53 18.21 -9.32
C ASN A 205 -13.49 17.25 -10.52
N ARG A 206 -12.87 16.07 -10.37
CA ARG A 206 -12.88 15.06 -11.40
C ARG A 206 -14.26 14.41 -11.47
N ASP A 207 -15.03 14.76 -12.48
CA ASP A 207 -16.28 14.07 -12.77
C ASP A 207 -16.02 12.57 -12.99
N PRO A 208 -16.79 11.66 -12.38
CA PRO A 208 -16.59 10.22 -12.53
C PRO A 208 -17.02 9.68 -13.91
N ASN A 209 -17.35 10.55 -14.86
CA ASN A 209 -17.82 10.17 -16.18
C ASN A 209 -16.99 10.86 -17.28
N PRO A 210 -15.89 10.25 -17.75
CA PRO A 210 -15.13 10.78 -18.88
C PRO A 210 -15.93 10.75 -20.20
N ASP A 211 -17.04 10.01 -20.26
CA ASP A 211 -17.84 9.82 -21.48
C ASP A 211 -18.93 10.90 -21.67
N ARG A 212 -19.05 11.88 -20.76
CA ARG A 212 -20.03 12.98 -20.90
C ARG A 212 -19.55 14.15 -21.76
N GLU A 213 -18.25 14.39 -21.85
CA GLU A 213 -17.71 15.55 -22.60
C GLU A 213 -17.70 15.33 -24.12
N SER A 214 -17.96 14.10 -24.59
CA SER A 214 -18.07 13.77 -26.03
C SER A 214 -19.44 14.11 -26.65
N GLY A 215 -20.37 14.68 -25.87
CA GLY A 215 -21.78 14.88 -26.28
C GLY A 215 -22.23 16.34 -26.45
N LEU A 216 -21.35 17.33 -26.26
CA LEU A 216 -21.71 18.76 -26.36
C LEU A 216 -20.93 19.50 -27.45
N SER A 217 -20.61 18.81 -28.56
CA SER A 217 -20.28 19.48 -29.82
C SER A 217 -21.30 19.09 -30.90
N GLY A 218 -22.32 19.93 -31.07
CA GLY A 218 -23.14 19.94 -32.27
C GLY A 218 -24.63 19.87 -32.03
N SER A 219 -25.25 21.03 -31.72
CA SER A 219 -26.59 21.36 -32.21
C SER A 219 -27.06 22.72 -31.68
N GLU A 220 -26.37 23.82 -32.00
CA GLU A 220 -26.99 25.16 -31.99
C GLU A 220 -26.44 25.93 -33.19
N ASP A 221 -27.03 25.65 -34.36
CA ASP A 221 -27.30 26.66 -35.39
C ASP A 221 -28.30 26.05 -36.39
N CYS A 222 -29.57 26.15 -36.03
CA CYS A 222 -30.67 25.99 -36.96
C CYS A 222 -31.11 27.39 -37.40
N ALA A 223 -30.79 27.69 -38.66
CA ALA A 223 -31.65 28.32 -39.65
C ALA A 223 -32.38 29.62 -39.27
N GLU A 224 -31.88 30.73 -39.82
CA GLU A 224 -32.75 31.76 -40.41
C GLU A 224 -32.19 32.22 -41.77
N ASP A 225 -33.15 32.40 -42.69
CA ASP A 225 -33.12 33.11 -43.95
C ASP A 225 -32.73 32.43 -45.28
N ALA A 226 -33.63 32.70 -46.23
CA ALA A 226 -33.89 31.99 -47.45
C ALA A 226 -33.64 32.88 -48.68
N VAL A 227 -33.71 32.23 -49.85
CA VAL A 227 -34.14 32.74 -51.18
C VAL A 227 -33.05 33.04 -52.23
N ARG A 228 -33.30 32.44 -53.42
CA ARG A 228 -32.74 32.64 -54.79
C ARG A 228 -31.39 31.97 -55.07
N GLU A 229 -31.13 31.29 -56.18
CA GLU A 229 -31.70 31.36 -57.54
C GLU A 229 -31.41 30.04 -58.31
N ARG A 230 -31.99 29.94 -59.51
CA ARG A 230 -32.13 28.75 -60.37
C ARG A 230 -30.97 28.55 -61.36
N ALA A 231 -30.91 27.31 -61.88
CA ALA A 231 -30.37 26.87 -63.19
C ALA A 231 -28.82 26.92 -63.31
N SER A 232 -28.11 26.03 -64.01
CA SER A 232 -28.39 25.16 -65.17
C SER A 232 -27.25 24.10 -65.24
N ASP A 233 -27.53 22.84 -65.59
CA ASP A 233 -27.28 22.19 -66.90
C ASP A 233 -25.91 21.49 -67.07
N GLY A 234 -25.97 20.27 -67.66
CA GLY A 234 -24.88 19.49 -68.29
C GLY A 234 -24.38 18.31 -67.45
N ASP A 235 -24.76 17.04 -67.67
CA ASP A 235 -24.48 16.13 -68.82
C ASP A 235 -22.98 16.15 -69.19
N GLU A 236 -22.23 15.05 -69.37
CA GLU A 236 -22.51 13.70 -69.84
C GLU A 236 -21.25 12.82 -69.65
N GLU A 237 -21.44 11.48 -69.53
CA GLU A 237 -20.61 10.37 -70.06
C GLU A 237 -19.10 10.24 -69.75
N SER A 238 -18.43 9.08 -69.85
CA SER A 238 -18.67 7.63 -69.86
C SER A 238 -17.28 6.97 -70.05
N GLY A 239 -17.12 5.68 -69.74
CA GLY A 239 -15.93 4.87 -70.04
C GLY A 239 -15.40 4.13 -68.81
N GLU A 240 -15.79 2.89 -68.49
CA GLU A 240 -15.53 1.63 -69.19
C GLU A 240 -14.03 1.31 -69.36
N LYS A 241 -13.46 0.39 -68.55
CA LYS A 241 -13.22 -1.03 -68.90
C LYS A 241 -12.35 -1.80 -67.89
N ASP A 242 -12.81 -3.03 -67.61
CA ASP A 242 -12.11 -4.32 -67.46
C ASP A 242 -10.86 -4.51 -66.57
N GLY A 243 -10.93 -5.54 -65.72
CA GLY A 243 -9.76 -6.14 -65.07
C GLY A 243 -10.08 -7.28 -64.10
N ARG A 244 -10.11 -8.52 -64.63
CA ARG A 244 -10.57 -9.79 -64.05
C ARG A 244 -9.56 -10.50 -63.11
N ALA A 245 -10.12 -11.46 -62.35
CA ALA A 245 -9.52 -12.67 -61.73
C ALA A 245 -9.09 -12.53 -60.25
N GLY A 246 -9.32 -13.48 -59.34
CA GLY A 246 -9.90 -14.83 -59.39
C GLY A 246 -9.59 -15.60 -58.09
N GLY A 247 -10.41 -16.59 -57.73
CA GLY A 247 -10.19 -17.56 -56.62
C GLY A 247 -11.33 -17.54 -55.57
N SER A 248 -12.34 -18.43 -55.53
CA SER A 248 -12.37 -19.91 -55.51
C SER A 248 -11.62 -20.45 -54.28
N ARG A 249 -12.14 -21.27 -53.34
CA ARG A 249 -13.40 -22.00 -53.16
C ARG A 249 -13.37 -22.65 -51.75
N ARG A 250 -14.56 -22.81 -51.15
CA ARG A 250 -15.10 -23.99 -50.43
C ARG A 250 -14.51 -24.51 -49.09
N GLY A 251 -15.47 -24.68 -48.17
CA GLY A 251 -15.72 -25.93 -47.40
C GLY A 251 -15.01 -26.01 -46.04
N ALA A 252 -15.50 -26.70 -45.02
CA ALA A 252 -16.75 -27.41 -44.74
C ALA A 252 -16.73 -27.76 -43.22
N ALA A 253 -17.88 -28.14 -42.68
CA ALA A 253 -18.11 -28.48 -41.28
C ALA A 253 -17.52 -29.84 -40.81
N ALA A 254 -17.24 -29.96 -39.50
CA ALA A 254 -17.32 -31.17 -38.64
C ALA A 254 -16.90 -30.73 -37.21
N ARG A 255 -17.62 -30.87 -36.09
CA ARG A 255 -18.32 -31.98 -35.41
C ARG A 255 -17.48 -33.25 -35.16
N GLY A 256 -17.05 -33.42 -33.90
CA GLY A 256 -16.68 -34.67 -33.20
C GLY A 256 -16.33 -34.29 -31.75
N ARG A 257 -17.16 -34.52 -30.72
CA ARG A 257 -17.50 -35.75 -29.96
C ARG A 257 -16.29 -36.56 -29.44
N ARG A 258 -16.15 -36.56 -28.09
CA ARG A 258 -15.76 -37.60 -27.10
C ARG A 258 -14.55 -38.51 -27.45
N ALA A 259 -13.66 -38.87 -26.51
CA ALA A 259 -13.95 -39.64 -25.28
C ALA A 259 -12.72 -39.66 -24.31
N PRO A 260 -12.81 -40.34 -23.13
CA PRO A 260 -12.03 -40.13 -21.91
C PRO A 260 -10.91 -41.18 -21.66
N GLY A 261 -10.13 -40.96 -20.60
CA GLY A 261 -9.34 -41.96 -19.87
C GLY A 261 -9.14 -41.43 -18.43
N GLU A 262 -9.58 -42.18 -17.41
CA GLU A 262 -8.72 -42.99 -16.51
C GLU A 262 -8.02 -42.08 -15.46
N ASP A 263 -8.01 -42.36 -14.16
CA ASP A 263 -8.16 -43.63 -13.47
C ASP A 263 -8.48 -43.42 -11.98
N ASP A 264 -8.95 -44.50 -11.38
CA ASP A 264 -9.34 -44.70 -9.99
C ASP A 264 -8.21 -44.49 -8.96
N GLY A 265 -8.61 -44.19 -7.71
CA GLY A 265 -7.66 -44.12 -6.60
C GLY A 265 -8.29 -43.81 -5.25
N ALA A 266 -9.03 -44.76 -4.71
CA ALA A 266 -9.52 -44.78 -3.33
C ALA A 266 -8.40 -44.56 -2.30
N GLN A 267 -8.70 -43.92 -1.16
CA GLN A 267 -8.74 -44.59 0.15
C GLN A 267 -9.02 -43.66 1.33
N ASN A 268 -9.79 -44.24 2.26
CA ASN A 268 -10.26 -43.76 3.55
C ASN A 268 -9.16 -43.60 4.62
N GLY A 269 -9.45 -42.78 5.63
CA GLY A 269 -8.85 -42.87 6.97
C GLY A 269 -9.08 -41.56 7.77
N LYS A 270 -10.24 -41.33 8.39
CA LYS A 270 -10.71 -41.82 9.71
C LYS A 270 -9.90 -41.29 10.92
N THR A 271 -10.54 -40.35 11.62
CA THR A 271 -10.62 -40.12 13.09
C THR A 271 -9.42 -39.64 13.91
N ALA A 272 -9.60 -38.48 14.57
CA ALA A 272 -9.22 -38.23 15.97
C ALA A 272 -10.11 -37.07 16.49
N ARG A 273 -11.17 -37.39 17.27
CA ARG A 273 -11.26 -37.37 18.75
C ARG A 273 -11.50 -35.97 19.33
N ASP A 274 -12.78 -35.81 19.67
CA ASP A 274 -13.40 -34.80 20.51
C ASP A 274 -12.87 -34.87 21.95
N GLY A 275 -12.63 -33.70 22.55
CA GLY A 275 -12.05 -33.52 23.86
C GLY A 275 -13.11 -33.12 24.88
N SER A 276 -13.15 -33.81 26.02
CA SER A 276 -13.95 -33.38 27.16
C SER A 276 -13.18 -33.52 28.48
N ARG A 277 -13.20 -32.40 29.21
CA ARG A 277 -13.38 -32.24 30.66
C ARG A 277 -12.21 -32.32 31.66
N ALA A 278 -12.24 -31.27 32.48
CA ALA A 278 -12.08 -31.19 33.94
C ALA A 278 -10.63 -31.21 34.48
N GLU A 279 -10.13 -30.11 35.07
CA GLU A 279 -10.41 -29.56 36.41
C GLU A 279 -9.36 -30.03 37.43
N GLY A 280 -8.75 -29.09 38.17
CA GLY A 280 -7.71 -29.43 39.16
C GLY A 280 -6.93 -28.23 39.69
N ASP A 281 -7.61 -27.40 40.47
CA ASP A 281 -7.06 -26.40 41.38
C ASP A 281 -6.06 -27.01 42.39
N ARG A 282 -4.91 -26.38 42.64
CA ARG A 282 -4.25 -26.40 43.96
C ARG A 282 -3.12 -25.36 44.12
N ARG A 283 -3.37 -24.48 45.09
CA ARG A 283 -2.48 -23.47 45.70
C ARG A 283 -1.42 -24.05 46.65
N ARG A 284 -0.43 -23.18 46.97
CA ARG A 284 0.54 -23.12 48.10
C ARG A 284 1.92 -23.75 47.81
N GLY A 285 3.07 -23.18 48.22
CA GLY A 285 3.38 -22.09 49.16
C GLY A 285 4.76 -21.45 48.82
N ARG A 286 4.95 -20.16 49.11
CA ARG A 286 5.58 -19.57 50.32
C ARG A 286 7.09 -19.86 50.55
N ARG A 287 7.86 -18.76 50.41
CA ARG A 287 8.93 -18.23 51.28
C ARG A 287 10.29 -18.94 51.40
N GLY A 288 11.33 -18.08 51.40
CA GLY A 288 12.72 -18.30 51.82
C GLY A 288 13.65 -17.45 50.94
N GLU A 289 13.80 -16.14 51.17
CA GLU A 289 14.79 -15.52 52.08
C GLU A 289 16.19 -16.16 52.03
N GLY A 290 17.16 -15.41 51.50
CA GLY A 290 18.56 -15.79 51.39
C GLY A 290 19.43 -14.59 51.03
N SER A 291 19.61 -13.70 52.00
CA SER A 291 20.60 -12.62 51.99
C SER A 291 22.00 -13.20 52.22
N ARG A 292 23.00 -12.80 51.41
CA ARG A 292 24.37 -12.48 51.89
C ARG A 292 25.28 -11.92 50.79
N ARG A 293 26.06 -10.93 51.24
CA ARG A 293 27.07 -10.11 50.58
C ARG A 293 28.30 -10.90 50.11
N ALA A 294 29.00 -10.38 49.09
CA ALA A 294 30.46 -10.25 49.12
C ALA A 294 30.96 -9.18 48.12
N ARG A 295 31.90 -8.36 48.59
CA ARG A 295 32.69 -7.35 47.87
C ARG A 295 33.90 -8.01 47.18
N ALA A 296 34.35 -7.44 46.06
CA ALA A 296 35.75 -7.19 45.65
C ALA A 296 35.70 -6.41 44.32
N VAL A 297 36.09 -5.14 44.18
CA VAL A 297 37.45 -4.55 44.17
C VAL A 297 38.42 -5.32 43.26
N GLY A 298 38.71 -4.72 42.10
CA GLY A 298 39.77 -5.14 41.17
C GLY A 298 39.93 -4.14 40.02
N ARG A 299 40.81 -3.15 40.21
CA ARG A 299 41.37 -2.26 39.17
C ARG A 299 42.40 -3.03 38.32
N ALA A 300 42.43 -2.76 37.02
CA ALA A 300 43.60 -2.70 36.11
C ALA A 300 43.01 -2.31 34.74
N GLU A 301 43.17 -1.12 34.16
CA GLU A 301 44.39 -0.42 33.73
C GLU A 301 45.25 -1.28 32.80
N GLY A 302 45.18 -0.96 31.49
CA GLY A 302 45.94 -1.64 30.44
C GLY A 302 45.43 -1.30 29.03
N ASP A 303 45.72 -0.08 28.55
CA ASP A 303 45.89 0.23 27.12
C ASP A 303 47.40 0.43 26.89
N PRO A 304 47.99 -0.24 25.89
CA PRO A 304 48.67 0.57 24.89
C PRO A 304 48.47 0.06 23.45
N ARG A 305 47.92 0.95 22.63
CA ARG A 305 48.32 1.30 21.26
C ARG A 305 49.49 0.50 20.64
N ARG A 306 49.18 -0.14 19.51
CA ARG A 306 49.91 -0.33 18.23
C ARG A 306 49.46 -1.70 17.68
N ASP A 307 48.86 -1.80 16.51
CA ASP A 307 49.60 -1.67 15.26
C ASP A 307 48.70 -1.22 14.09
N GLN A 308 49.25 -0.33 13.27
CA GLN A 308 48.76 0.06 11.96
C GLN A 308 49.62 -0.70 10.96
N SER A 309 49.01 -1.58 10.17
CA SER A 309 49.49 -2.01 8.86
C SER A 309 48.23 -2.47 8.12
N ASP A 310 47.72 -1.63 7.22
CA ASP A 310 47.83 -1.88 5.78
C ASP A 310 47.27 -3.25 5.41
N GLU A 311 46.05 -3.27 4.82
CA GLU A 311 45.81 -3.99 3.58
C GLU A 311 44.43 -3.59 2.99
N SER A 312 44.48 -3.05 1.79
CA SER A 312 43.42 -2.96 0.79
C SER A 312 44.11 -3.09 -0.57
N PRO A 313 43.41 -3.33 -1.69
CA PRO A 313 42.48 -4.42 -1.97
C PRO A 313 42.85 -5.08 -3.33
N LEU A 314 42.63 -6.39 -3.50
CA LEU A 314 42.67 -7.03 -4.83
C LEU A 314 41.42 -7.90 -5.01
N GLN A 315 40.48 -7.45 -5.84
CA GLN A 315 40.37 -7.86 -7.25
C GLN A 315 40.11 -9.37 -7.40
N TYR A 316 38.84 -9.73 -7.57
CA TYR A 316 38.49 -10.95 -8.31
C TYR A 316 37.84 -10.55 -9.62
N LEU A 317 38.65 -10.66 -10.68
CA LEU A 317 38.28 -10.57 -12.08
C LEU A 317 37.63 -11.88 -12.53
N LEU A 318 36.67 -11.70 -13.42
CA LEU A 318 36.10 -12.62 -14.41
C LEU A 318 36.95 -13.83 -14.82
N GLY A 319 36.24 -14.92 -15.08
CA GLY A 319 36.46 -15.69 -16.31
C GLY A 319 36.22 -17.19 -16.19
N VAL A 320 35.12 -17.69 -16.76
CA VAL A 320 35.15 -18.87 -17.65
C VAL A 320 34.05 -18.70 -18.69
N ALA A 321 34.45 -18.48 -19.94
CA ALA A 321 33.69 -18.82 -21.13
C ALA A 321 34.30 -20.11 -21.70
N GLY A 322 33.43 -21.03 -22.09
CA GLY A 322 33.71 -22.30 -22.75
C GLY A 322 32.38 -22.96 -23.08
#